data_AF-A0A9W9UU90-F1
#
_entry.id   AF-A0A9W9UU90-F1
#
_cell.length_a   1.000
_cell.length_b   1.000
_cell.length_c   1.000
_cell.angle_alpha   90.00
_cell.angle_beta   90.00
_cell.angle_gamma   90.00
#
_symmetry.space_group_name_H-M   'P 1'
#
loop_
_entity.id
_entity.type
_entity.pdbx_description
1 polymer ?
#
loop_
_entity_poly.entity_id
_entity_poly.type
_entity_poly.pdbx_seq_one_letter_code
_entity_poly.pdbx_strand_id
1 'polypeptide(L)'
;MDKLRKEAREALVQNPGKMPIGFFPAVAAASKSDLAQLWQDVASYDHSTHLNICESLVTVTSYIDYWDGMLPNDQGPRPLKPAEAKAVNNLFDWASGAALPSSDFAVDFDETAEITHDIIKAQNESRFRSELALELLLVLNKPLAGLPNGKPDNAADILLAGACFANEQNPWATSESYNAASMLMSVWVQDTRRGNTFWSAIDFILRDRIRPLFAKTKNPAITSAGRKNFHPQTQPRFGGSDLDAAAKPWKTTDVYVASVLSWILSQYQPEDTAEFEAHFQLFVPTILAMVDDNNLPFKTKGCALLTQLLQPIQKSGSDILRRTNLTSVFEDAVTPCLLSLPSITPEDRSLGLLRQAYPALLSTLKTAYKGPSPSEKDKEAYTTSLAKILRSNLISSFHHISSGTPAAGSTASFPHPRLSTFLLEKITIIINELGIHTTKYLQELIPVLYATLSNPFGTAHPPLLLAAAVATQAVIKNAHPRIWRWRGEILSGLSSCWLHIAEDSRDSAELAKLKRELQTTLQVLKLVLLNPVAIAAGVPEPEQVQVKENAEKEFQELVDADSELEGLFA
;
A
#
# COMPACT_ATOMS: atom_id res chain seq x y z
N MET A 1 36.71 -29.72 -4.47
CA MET A 1 35.72 -29.01 -3.65
C MET A 1 36.37 -28.37 -2.42
N ASP A 2 37.06 -29.12 -1.57
CA ASP A 2 37.63 -28.62 -0.30
C ASP A 2 38.49 -27.35 -0.40
N LYS A 3 39.36 -27.25 -1.42
CA LYS A 3 40.21 -26.06 -1.63
C LYS A 3 39.37 -24.82 -1.96
N LEU A 4 38.37 -24.95 -2.84
CA LEU A 4 37.46 -23.87 -3.20
C LEU A 4 36.68 -23.40 -1.96
N ARG A 5 36.13 -24.36 -1.23
CA ARG A 5 35.37 -24.12 0.00
C ARG A 5 36.20 -23.41 1.07
N LYS A 6 37.45 -23.84 1.26
CA LYS A 6 38.41 -23.18 2.17
C LYS A 6 38.66 -21.71 1.77
N GLU A 7 38.95 -21.45 0.50
CA GLU A 7 39.20 -20.07 0.02
C GLU A 7 37.93 -19.21 0.11
N ALA A 8 36.75 -19.77 -0.17
CA ALA A 8 35.46 -19.09 0.02
C ALA A 8 35.26 -18.70 1.49
N ARG A 9 35.54 -19.61 2.43
CA ARG A 9 35.46 -19.33 3.88
C ARG A 9 36.44 -18.24 4.30
N GLU A 10 37.69 -18.31 3.84
CA GLU A 10 38.71 -17.29 4.12
C GLU A 10 38.27 -15.90 3.64
N ALA A 11 37.71 -15.81 2.43
CA ALA A 11 37.20 -14.56 1.88
C ALA A 11 36.04 -13.98 2.69
N LEU A 12 35.08 -14.83 3.09
CA LEU A 12 33.94 -14.43 3.94
C LEU A 12 34.37 -13.94 5.32
N VAL A 13 35.41 -14.54 5.89
CA VAL A 13 35.97 -14.12 7.19
C VAL A 13 36.76 -12.81 7.07
N GLN A 14 37.51 -12.63 5.97
CA GLN A 14 38.31 -11.42 5.75
C GLN A 14 37.45 -10.18 5.44
N ASN A 15 36.33 -10.36 4.72
CA ASN A 15 35.43 -9.28 4.35
C ASN A 15 33.96 -9.65 4.65
N PRO A 16 33.55 -9.65 5.93
CA PRO A 16 32.17 -9.98 6.31
C PRO A 16 31.14 -9.08 5.61
N GLY A 17 30.10 -9.68 5.06
CA GLY A 17 29.00 -8.97 4.40
C GLY A 17 29.33 -8.42 3.01
N LYS A 18 30.50 -8.73 2.44
CA LYS A 18 30.83 -8.40 1.05
C LYS A 18 30.82 -9.65 0.20
N MET A 19 30.17 -9.57 -0.97
CA MET A 19 30.13 -10.67 -1.92
C MET A 19 31.55 -10.99 -2.41
N PRO A 20 32.07 -12.21 -2.18
CA PRO A 20 33.39 -12.59 -2.65
C PRO A 20 33.41 -12.75 -4.17
N ILE A 21 34.51 -12.35 -4.83
CA ILE A 21 34.64 -12.42 -6.28
C ILE A 21 35.86 -13.26 -6.65
N GLY A 22 35.64 -14.26 -7.52
CA GLY A 22 36.69 -14.94 -8.26
C GLY A 22 37.60 -15.85 -7.42
N PHE A 23 37.39 -17.16 -7.52
CA PHE A 23 38.23 -18.17 -6.87
C PHE A 23 38.91 -19.05 -7.91
N PHE A 24 40.24 -18.97 -8.00
CA PHE A 24 41.01 -19.80 -8.94
C PHE A 24 40.79 -21.32 -8.77
N PRO A 25 40.61 -21.88 -7.55
CA PRO A 25 40.26 -23.28 -7.38
C PRO A 25 38.92 -23.69 -7.98
N ALA A 26 38.04 -22.74 -8.31
CA ALA A 26 36.75 -23.06 -8.93
C ALA A 26 36.93 -23.70 -10.31
N VAL A 27 37.91 -23.24 -11.10
CA VAL A 27 38.28 -23.85 -12.40
C VAL A 27 38.68 -25.32 -12.23
N ALA A 28 39.53 -25.58 -11.24
CA ALA A 28 39.99 -26.94 -10.94
C ALA A 28 38.87 -27.82 -10.37
N ALA A 29 37.90 -27.24 -9.66
CA ALA A 29 36.74 -27.96 -9.14
C ALA A 29 35.75 -28.32 -10.27
N ALA A 30 35.40 -27.35 -11.11
CA ALA A 30 34.50 -27.51 -12.25
C ALA A 30 35.00 -28.53 -13.28
N SER A 31 36.32 -28.64 -13.45
CA SER A 31 36.93 -29.63 -14.36
C SER A 31 37.04 -31.05 -13.79
N LYS A 32 37.01 -31.22 -12.47
CA LYS A 32 37.27 -32.52 -11.79
C LYS A 32 36.04 -33.20 -11.21
N SER A 33 34.97 -32.44 -10.98
CA SER A 33 33.74 -32.93 -10.37
C SER A 33 32.54 -32.55 -11.22
N ASP A 34 31.51 -33.39 -11.25
CA ASP A 34 30.25 -33.09 -11.94
C ASP A 34 29.23 -32.41 -11.01
N LEU A 35 28.10 -31.99 -11.57
CA LEU A 35 27.03 -31.32 -10.81
C LEU A 35 26.39 -32.22 -9.74
N ALA A 36 26.38 -33.54 -9.95
CA ALA A 36 25.85 -34.47 -8.97
C ALA A 36 26.75 -34.56 -7.73
N GLN A 37 28.06 -34.58 -7.93
CA GLN A 37 29.06 -34.52 -6.86
C GLN A 37 29.03 -33.17 -6.14
N LEU A 38 28.85 -32.05 -6.87
CA LEU A 38 28.65 -30.73 -6.26
C LEU A 38 27.46 -30.73 -5.30
N TRP A 39 26.30 -31.24 -5.73
CA TRP A 39 25.14 -31.31 -4.84
C TRP A 39 25.36 -32.24 -3.64
N GLN A 40 26.04 -33.39 -3.82
CA GLN A 40 26.37 -34.26 -2.69
C GLN A 40 27.26 -33.56 -1.64
N ASP A 41 28.24 -32.77 -2.09
CA ASP A 41 29.10 -31.95 -1.22
C ASP A 41 28.28 -30.90 -0.45
N VAL A 42 27.33 -30.24 -1.12
CA VAL A 42 26.44 -29.26 -0.46
C VAL A 42 25.48 -29.95 0.52
N ALA A 43 24.78 -31.00 0.08
CA ALA A 43 23.75 -31.69 0.86
C ALA A 43 24.29 -32.41 2.10
N SER A 44 25.56 -32.82 2.08
CA SER A 44 26.23 -33.46 3.23
C SER A 44 26.85 -32.47 4.21
N TYR A 45 26.90 -31.18 3.86
CA TYR A 45 27.50 -30.15 4.69
C TYR A 45 26.51 -29.60 5.73
N ASP A 46 27.04 -29.16 6.88
CA ASP A 46 26.24 -28.56 7.95
C ASP A 46 25.93 -27.08 7.65
N HIS A 47 24.65 -26.77 7.42
CA HIS A 47 24.18 -25.40 7.16
C HIS A 47 23.56 -24.73 8.40
N SER A 48 23.82 -25.24 9.61
CA SER A 48 23.22 -24.72 10.85
C SER A 48 23.66 -23.30 11.23
N THR A 49 24.83 -22.85 10.74
CA THR A 49 25.37 -21.52 11.05
C THR A 49 25.34 -20.60 9.82
N HIS A 50 25.20 -19.29 10.05
CA HIS A 50 25.22 -18.27 9.00
C HIS A 50 26.48 -18.38 8.11
N LEU A 51 27.65 -18.52 8.71
CA LEU A 51 28.90 -18.63 7.96
C LEU A 51 28.93 -19.88 7.07
N ASN A 52 28.46 -21.03 7.57
CA ASN A 52 28.51 -22.28 6.82
C ASN A 52 27.57 -22.28 5.60
N ILE A 53 26.37 -21.70 5.74
CA ILE A 53 25.44 -21.59 4.61
C ILE A 53 25.97 -20.59 3.57
N CYS A 54 26.51 -19.44 3.98
CA CYS A 54 27.15 -18.48 3.08
C CYS A 54 28.36 -19.06 2.36
N GLU A 55 29.20 -19.83 3.06
CA GLU A 55 30.34 -20.55 2.48
C GLU A 55 29.88 -21.50 1.38
N SER A 56 28.82 -22.26 1.62
CA SER A 56 28.27 -23.18 0.63
C SER A 56 27.66 -22.45 -0.56
N LEU A 57 26.91 -21.36 -0.34
CA LEU A 57 26.35 -20.53 -1.41
C LEU A 57 27.46 -19.97 -2.31
N VAL A 58 28.48 -19.34 -1.73
CA VAL A 58 29.63 -18.79 -2.47
C VAL A 58 30.39 -19.89 -3.22
N THR A 59 30.62 -21.03 -2.58
CA THR A 59 31.31 -22.19 -3.19
C THR A 59 30.58 -22.67 -4.44
N VAL A 60 29.25 -22.82 -4.35
CA VAL A 60 28.42 -23.27 -5.47
C VAL A 60 28.38 -22.21 -6.57
N THR A 61 28.09 -20.95 -6.24
CA THR A 61 28.06 -19.85 -7.23
C THR A 61 29.37 -19.79 -8.01
N SER A 62 30.49 -19.84 -7.29
CA SER A 62 31.83 -19.82 -7.88
C SER A 62 32.09 -21.06 -8.74
N TYR A 63 31.65 -22.25 -8.31
CA TYR A 63 31.77 -23.46 -9.13
C TYR A 63 30.99 -23.33 -10.44
N ILE A 64 29.71 -22.91 -10.37
CA ILE A 64 28.83 -22.82 -11.54
C ILE A 64 29.35 -21.74 -12.50
N ASP A 65 30.03 -20.71 -11.99
CA ASP A 65 30.57 -19.66 -12.84
C ASP A 65 31.60 -20.16 -13.85
N TYR A 66 32.39 -21.16 -13.47
CA TYR A 66 33.41 -21.80 -14.31
C TYR A 66 32.97 -23.15 -14.89
N TRP A 67 31.73 -23.57 -14.64
CA TRP A 67 31.20 -24.81 -15.21
C TRP A 67 30.85 -24.59 -16.69
N ASP A 68 31.39 -25.46 -17.55
CA ASP A 68 31.13 -25.41 -18.99
C ASP A 68 29.84 -26.15 -19.33
N GLY A 69 28.83 -25.37 -19.71
CA GLY A 69 27.53 -25.83 -20.13
C GLY A 69 27.37 -25.99 -21.63
N MET A 70 28.39 -25.72 -22.43
CA MET A 70 28.30 -25.75 -23.88
C MET A 70 29.06 -26.96 -24.46
N LEU A 71 28.54 -27.50 -25.55
CA LEU A 71 29.26 -28.50 -26.32
C LEU A 71 30.36 -27.83 -27.17
N PRO A 72 31.48 -28.52 -27.45
CA PRO A 72 32.54 -27.98 -28.30
C PRO A 72 32.02 -27.56 -29.69
N ASN A 73 32.66 -26.54 -30.29
CA ASN A 73 32.34 -26.01 -31.63
C ASN A 73 30.91 -25.48 -31.76
N ASP A 74 30.39 -24.80 -30.73
CA ASP A 74 29.07 -24.14 -30.72
C ASP A 74 27.89 -25.08 -31.03
N GLN A 75 28.01 -26.37 -30.69
CA GLN A 75 26.95 -27.38 -30.89
C GLN A 75 25.75 -27.23 -29.93
N GLY A 76 25.63 -26.10 -29.24
CA GLY A 76 24.55 -25.80 -28.30
C GLY A 76 24.83 -26.28 -26.87
N PRO A 77 23.81 -26.18 -25.98
CA PRO A 77 23.96 -26.54 -24.58
C PRO A 77 24.18 -28.04 -24.38
N ARG A 78 25.04 -28.39 -23.43
CA ARG A 78 25.33 -29.76 -23.01
C ARG A 78 24.11 -30.36 -22.31
N PRO A 79 23.52 -31.46 -22.81
CA PRO A 79 22.44 -32.14 -22.11
C PRO A 79 22.97 -32.75 -20.80
N LEU A 80 22.23 -32.55 -19.72
CA LEU A 80 22.57 -33.04 -18.40
C LEU A 80 22.18 -34.52 -18.24
N LYS A 81 23.06 -35.30 -17.59
CA LYS A 81 22.71 -36.65 -17.16
C LYS A 81 21.58 -36.60 -16.11
N PRO A 82 20.78 -37.66 -15.92
CA PRO A 82 19.69 -37.66 -14.95
C PRO A 82 20.11 -37.27 -13.52
N ALA A 83 21.29 -37.69 -13.07
CA ALA A 83 21.83 -37.31 -11.76
C ALA A 83 22.24 -35.83 -11.68
N GLU A 84 22.79 -35.26 -12.76
CA GLU A 84 23.14 -33.84 -12.86
C GLU A 84 21.89 -32.97 -12.94
N ALA A 85 20.88 -33.38 -13.71
CA ALA A 85 19.60 -32.68 -13.79
C ALA A 85 18.89 -32.62 -12.43
N LYS A 86 18.86 -33.75 -11.71
CA LYS A 86 18.34 -33.80 -10.33
C LYS A 86 19.12 -32.88 -9.39
N ALA A 87 20.44 -32.83 -9.52
CA ALA A 87 21.28 -31.96 -8.70
C ALA A 87 20.98 -30.47 -8.96
N VAL A 88 20.79 -30.07 -10.22
CA VAL A 88 20.41 -28.69 -10.58
C VAL A 88 19.04 -28.33 -9.99
N ASN A 89 18.04 -29.22 -10.08
CA ASN A 89 16.73 -28.98 -9.46
C ASN A 89 16.84 -28.82 -7.94
N ASN A 90 17.61 -29.68 -7.26
CA ASN A 90 17.84 -29.55 -5.83
C ASN A 90 18.58 -28.24 -5.45
N LEU A 91 19.49 -27.76 -6.30
CA LEU A 91 20.17 -26.49 -6.10
C LEU A 91 19.21 -25.30 -6.23
N PHE A 92 18.30 -25.32 -7.20
CA PHE A 92 17.22 -24.33 -7.30
C PHE A 92 16.33 -24.33 -6.05
N ASP A 93 15.91 -25.52 -5.57
CA ASP A 93 15.09 -25.66 -4.38
C ASP A 93 15.79 -25.09 -3.13
N TRP A 94 17.05 -25.48 -2.94
CA TRP A 94 17.86 -25.05 -1.80
C TRP A 94 18.13 -23.54 -1.82
N ALA A 95 18.53 -22.99 -2.96
CA ALA A 95 18.79 -21.57 -3.11
C ALA A 95 17.51 -20.73 -2.93
N SER A 96 16.37 -21.19 -3.46
CA SER A 96 15.07 -20.53 -3.28
C SER A 96 14.67 -20.47 -1.80
N GLY A 97 14.87 -21.57 -1.06
CA GLY A 97 14.63 -21.59 0.39
C GLY A 97 15.60 -20.70 1.17
N ALA A 98 16.89 -20.69 0.81
CA ALA A 98 17.90 -19.86 1.46
C ALA A 98 17.70 -18.34 1.23
N ALA A 99 17.07 -17.97 0.11
CA ALA A 99 16.74 -16.60 -0.23
C ALA A 99 15.60 -16.02 0.62
N LEU A 100 14.77 -16.84 1.28
CA LEU A 100 13.65 -16.33 2.05
C LEU A 100 14.11 -15.50 3.26
N PRO A 101 13.46 -14.36 3.54
CA PRO A 101 13.74 -13.56 4.73
C PRO A 101 13.55 -14.35 6.02
N SER A 102 14.43 -14.13 7.01
CA SER A 102 14.30 -14.79 8.31
C SER A 102 13.19 -14.19 9.18
N SER A 103 12.81 -14.94 10.22
CA SER A 103 11.86 -14.49 11.25
C SER A 103 12.35 -13.30 12.08
N ASP A 104 13.65 -12.99 12.04
CA ASP A 104 14.25 -11.87 12.79
C ASP A 104 13.71 -10.50 12.32
N PHE A 105 13.08 -10.45 11.15
CA PHE A 105 12.38 -9.27 10.64
C PHE A 105 10.95 -9.10 11.19
N ALA A 106 10.44 -10.04 11.98
CA ALA A 106 9.12 -9.88 12.62
C ALA A 106 9.06 -8.68 13.56
N VAL A 107 10.18 -8.37 14.22
CA VAL A 107 10.35 -7.22 15.11
C VAL A 107 10.07 -5.90 14.41
N ASP A 108 10.37 -5.76 13.11
CA ASP A 108 10.13 -4.54 12.34
C ASP A 108 8.62 -4.24 12.16
N PHE A 109 7.78 -5.24 12.41
CA PHE A 109 6.33 -5.13 12.35
C PHE A 109 5.69 -5.19 13.74
N ASP A 110 6.47 -5.31 14.82
CA ASP A 110 5.97 -5.24 16.20
C ASP A 110 6.19 -3.83 16.75
N GLU A 111 5.09 -3.15 17.10
CA GLU A 111 5.14 -1.78 17.59
C GLU A 111 5.71 -1.65 19.01
N THR A 112 5.79 -2.77 19.73
CA THR A 112 6.22 -2.80 21.14
C THR A 112 7.63 -3.37 21.32
N ALA A 113 8.22 -3.94 20.26
CA ALA A 113 9.49 -4.63 20.38
C ALA A 113 10.69 -3.69 20.28
N GLU A 114 11.69 -3.92 21.12
CA GLU A 114 12.96 -3.22 21.07
C GLU A 114 13.93 -3.94 20.13
N ILE A 115 14.52 -3.19 19.20
CA ILE A 115 15.51 -3.70 18.27
C ILE A 115 16.88 -3.68 18.97
N THR A 116 17.33 -4.86 19.41
CA THR A 116 18.63 -5.03 20.06
C THR A 116 19.76 -5.17 19.03
N HIS A 117 21.01 -5.01 19.48
CA HIS A 117 22.18 -5.21 18.63
C HIS A 117 22.25 -6.63 18.03
N ASP A 118 21.84 -7.65 18.79
CA ASP A 118 21.84 -9.04 18.33
C ASP A 118 20.80 -9.28 17.22
N ILE A 119 19.64 -8.63 17.32
CA ILE A 119 18.62 -8.65 16.25
C ILE A 119 19.16 -7.98 14.99
N ILE A 120 19.79 -6.79 15.11
CA ILE A 120 20.37 -6.09 13.96
C ILE A 120 21.42 -6.97 13.28
N LYS A 121 22.26 -7.65 14.07
CA LYS A 121 23.25 -8.60 13.56
C LYS A 121 22.57 -9.75 12.79
N ALA A 122 21.57 -10.40 13.37
CA ALA A 122 20.83 -11.49 12.73
C ALA A 122 20.14 -11.03 11.43
N GLN A 123 19.56 -9.84 11.41
CA GLN A 123 18.97 -9.24 10.22
C GLN A 123 20.02 -9.00 9.12
N ASN A 124 21.19 -8.47 9.46
CA ASN A 124 22.28 -8.28 8.49
C ASN A 124 22.79 -9.62 7.93
N GLU A 125 22.95 -10.63 8.79
CA GLU A 125 23.29 -12.00 8.36
C GLU A 125 22.22 -12.56 7.39
N SER A 126 20.94 -12.31 7.68
CA SER A 126 19.81 -12.71 6.83
C SER A 126 19.79 -12.00 5.47
N ARG A 127 20.05 -10.67 5.43
CA ARG A 127 20.17 -9.89 4.18
C ARG A 127 21.28 -10.47 3.30
N PHE A 128 22.48 -10.64 3.86
CA PHE A 128 23.63 -11.13 3.12
C PHE A 128 23.45 -12.57 2.62
N ARG A 129 22.86 -13.46 3.43
CA ARG A 129 22.49 -14.81 2.98
C ARG A 129 21.55 -14.75 1.77
N SER A 130 20.54 -13.89 1.84
CA SER A 130 19.52 -13.79 0.80
C SER A 130 20.10 -13.25 -0.52
N GLU A 131 20.98 -12.25 -0.45
CA GLU A 131 21.73 -11.75 -1.60
C GLU A 131 22.52 -12.87 -2.29
N LEU A 132 23.32 -13.62 -1.53
CA LEU A 132 24.11 -14.73 -2.09
C LEU A 132 23.23 -15.82 -2.73
N ALA A 133 22.06 -16.08 -2.14
CA ALA A 133 21.11 -17.05 -2.67
C ALA A 133 20.44 -16.57 -3.97
N LEU A 134 20.07 -15.29 -4.07
CA LEU A 134 19.54 -14.69 -5.30
C LEU A 134 20.60 -14.70 -6.42
N GLU A 135 21.85 -14.41 -6.09
CA GLU A 135 22.97 -14.49 -7.03
C GLU A 135 23.20 -15.93 -7.53
N LEU A 136 23.12 -16.91 -6.63
CA LEU A 136 23.16 -18.32 -7.04
C LEU A 136 22.01 -18.65 -8.00
N LEU A 137 20.78 -18.21 -7.73
CA LEU A 137 19.63 -18.41 -8.62
C LEU A 137 19.86 -17.79 -10.01
N LEU A 138 20.49 -16.63 -10.10
CA LEU A 138 20.86 -16.00 -11.37
C LEU A 138 21.88 -16.85 -12.16
N VAL A 139 22.92 -17.32 -11.48
CA VAL A 139 24.01 -18.08 -12.11
C VAL A 139 23.58 -19.51 -12.50
N LEU A 140 22.61 -20.10 -11.79
CA LEU A 140 22.01 -21.40 -12.12
C LEU A 140 21.25 -21.41 -13.47
N ASN A 141 21.03 -20.25 -14.09
CA ASN A 141 20.56 -20.19 -15.48
C ASN A 141 21.57 -20.83 -16.48
N LYS A 142 22.86 -20.91 -16.15
CA LYS A 142 23.89 -21.57 -17.00
C LYS A 142 23.58 -23.05 -17.26
N PRO A 143 23.42 -23.92 -16.23
CA PRO A 143 23.06 -25.33 -16.44
C PRO A 143 21.61 -25.56 -16.87
N LEU A 144 20.73 -24.56 -16.78
CA LEU A 144 19.31 -24.67 -17.09
C LEU A 144 19.05 -25.21 -18.51
N ALA A 145 19.81 -24.73 -19.50
CA ALA A 145 19.64 -25.11 -20.90
C ALA A 145 19.91 -26.59 -21.17
N GLY A 146 20.63 -27.27 -20.26
CA GLY A 146 20.92 -28.70 -20.36
C GLY A 146 19.85 -29.61 -19.72
N LEU A 147 18.82 -29.05 -19.05
CA LEU A 147 17.76 -29.85 -18.45
C LEU A 147 16.88 -30.51 -19.52
N PRO A 148 16.33 -31.72 -19.27
CA PRO A 148 15.50 -32.45 -20.23
C PRO A 148 14.30 -31.65 -20.78
N ASN A 149 13.73 -30.77 -19.96
CA ASN A 149 12.59 -29.91 -20.31
C ASN A 149 12.98 -28.44 -20.50
N GLY A 150 14.28 -28.11 -20.41
CA GLY A 150 14.79 -26.73 -20.42
C GLY A 150 14.24 -25.84 -19.31
N LYS A 151 13.66 -26.43 -18.24
CA LYS A 151 12.97 -25.75 -17.13
C LYS A 151 13.21 -26.52 -15.82
N PRO A 152 13.31 -25.84 -14.67
CA PRO A 152 13.39 -26.52 -13.39
C PRO A 152 12.02 -27.07 -12.98
N ASP A 153 12.02 -28.07 -12.11
CA ASP A 153 10.77 -28.65 -11.58
C ASP A 153 10.01 -27.65 -10.69
N ASN A 154 10.72 -26.70 -10.07
CA ASN A 154 10.18 -25.82 -9.03
C ASN A 154 10.22 -24.32 -9.39
N ALA A 155 9.66 -23.97 -10.55
CA ALA A 155 9.54 -22.58 -10.97
C ALA A 155 8.75 -21.70 -9.96
N ALA A 156 7.85 -22.30 -9.18
CA ALA A 156 7.05 -21.61 -8.18
C ALA A 156 7.90 -21.07 -7.02
N ASP A 157 8.81 -21.87 -6.46
CA ASP A 157 9.64 -21.40 -5.34
C ASP A 157 10.69 -20.37 -5.79
N ILE A 158 11.15 -20.43 -7.05
CA ILE A 158 12.02 -19.39 -7.64
C ILE A 158 11.28 -18.06 -7.73
N LEU A 159 10.04 -18.08 -8.26
CA LEU A 159 9.19 -16.89 -8.33
C LEU A 159 8.86 -16.36 -6.93
N LEU A 160 8.61 -17.23 -5.96
CA LEU A 160 8.37 -16.87 -4.56
C LEU A 160 9.60 -16.16 -3.96
N ALA A 161 10.79 -16.73 -4.14
CA ALA A 161 12.05 -16.16 -3.65
C ALA A 161 12.27 -14.76 -4.22
N GLY A 162 12.14 -14.58 -5.54
CA GLY A 162 12.27 -13.26 -6.16
C GLY A 162 11.17 -12.27 -5.73
N ALA A 163 9.93 -12.73 -5.59
CA ALA A 163 8.81 -11.90 -5.14
C ALA A 163 8.99 -11.32 -3.72
N CYS A 164 9.76 -11.99 -2.85
CA CYS A 164 10.07 -11.47 -1.52
C CYS A 164 10.84 -10.13 -1.59
N PHE A 165 11.62 -9.91 -2.65
CA PHE A 165 12.47 -8.74 -2.85
C PHE A 165 11.92 -7.76 -3.90
N ALA A 166 10.65 -7.90 -4.31
CA ALA A 166 10.04 -7.03 -5.31
C ALA A 166 9.78 -5.58 -4.84
N ASN A 167 10.05 -5.26 -3.57
CA ASN A 167 9.91 -3.92 -3.02
C ASN A 167 11.13 -3.57 -2.14
N GLU A 168 11.88 -2.56 -2.55
CA GLU A 168 13.07 -2.05 -1.86
C GLU A 168 12.76 -1.48 -0.47
N GLN A 169 11.50 -1.11 -0.19
CA GLN A 169 11.08 -0.61 1.13
C GLN A 169 10.91 -1.72 2.17
N ASN A 170 11.07 -3.00 1.80
CA ASN A 170 10.99 -4.10 2.77
C ASN A 170 12.24 -4.09 3.68
N PRO A 171 12.11 -4.40 4.98
CA PRO A 171 13.24 -4.37 5.92
C PRO A 171 14.41 -5.28 5.54
N TRP A 172 14.12 -6.40 4.87
CA TRP A 172 15.09 -7.39 4.42
C TRP A 172 15.66 -7.11 3.02
N ALA A 173 15.11 -6.13 2.30
CA ALA A 173 15.60 -5.78 0.97
C ALA A 173 16.78 -4.81 1.06
N THR A 174 17.73 -5.00 0.18
CA THR A 174 18.86 -4.11 -0.12
C THR A 174 18.77 -3.72 -1.59
N SER A 175 19.46 -2.66 -2.00
CA SER A 175 19.47 -2.28 -3.42
C SER A 175 20.05 -3.40 -4.29
N GLU A 176 21.03 -4.14 -3.80
CA GLU A 176 21.64 -5.29 -4.45
C GLU A 176 20.64 -6.45 -4.61
N SER A 177 19.99 -6.89 -3.52
CA SER A 177 19.00 -7.97 -3.59
C SER A 177 17.78 -7.59 -4.42
N TYR A 178 17.33 -6.34 -4.36
CA TYR A 178 16.24 -5.82 -5.21
C TYR A 178 16.61 -5.89 -6.70
N ASN A 179 17.83 -5.48 -7.06
CA ASN A 179 18.31 -5.52 -8.44
C ASN A 179 18.46 -6.97 -8.94
N ALA A 180 19.08 -7.84 -8.13
CA ALA A 180 19.24 -9.26 -8.45
C ALA A 180 17.88 -9.95 -8.64
N ALA A 181 16.94 -9.73 -7.72
CA ALA A 181 15.58 -10.24 -7.83
C ALA A 181 14.85 -9.66 -9.05
N SER A 182 15.00 -8.37 -9.36
CA SER A 182 14.38 -7.78 -10.54
C SER A 182 14.89 -8.39 -11.85
N MET A 183 16.20 -8.61 -11.96
CA MET A 183 16.81 -9.30 -13.09
C MET A 183 16.26 -10.73 -13.20
N LEU A 184 16.27 -11.47 -12.10
CA LEU A 184 15.73 -12.83 -12.02
C LEU A 184 14.26 -12.84 -12.50
N MET A 185 13.40 -12.06 -11.87
CA MET A 185 11.97 -12.03 -12.14
C MET A 185 11.66 -11.61 -13.58
N SER A 186 12.45 -10.72 -14.19
CA SER A 186 12.24 -10.32 -15.59
C SER A 186 12.37 -11.49 -16.57
N VAL A 187 13.32 -12.40 -16.33
CA VAL A 187 13.55 -13.60 -17.16
C VAL A 187 12.49 -14.65 -16.84
N TRP A 188 12.32 -14.98 -15.57
CA TRP A 188 11.46 -16.08 -15.14
C TRP A 188 9.98 -15.83 -15.43
N VAL A 189 9.49 -14.60 -15.28
CA VAL A 189 8.11 -14.25 -15.63
C VAL A 189 7.87 -14.39 -17.14
N GLN A 190 8.83 -13.96 -17.97
CA GLN A 190 8.71 -14.08 -19.43
C GLN A 190 8.72 -15.56 -19.87
N ASP A 191 9.65 -16.35 -19.33
CA ASP A 191 9.80 -17.76 -19.72
C ASP A 191 8.63 -18.62 -19.28
N THR A 192 8.12 -18.40 -18.07
CA THR A 192 6.93 -19.11 -17.57
C THR A 192 5.65 -18.70 -18.31
N ARG A 193 5.52 -17.43 -18.73
CA ARG A 193 4.40 -16.98 -19.58
C ARG A 193 4.47 -17.57 -20.99
N ARG A 194 5.64 -17.54 -21.64
CA ARG A 194 5.87 -18.24 -22.92
C ARG A 194 5.57 -19.74 -22.83
N GLY A 195 5.89 -20.32 -21.68
CA GLY A 195 5.63 -21.71 -21.35
C GLY A 195 4.20 -22.04 -20.97
N ASN A 196 3.30 -21.06 -20.83
CA ASN A 196 1.96 -21.22 -20.27
C ASN A 196 1.91 -21.92 -18.89
N THR A 197 2.96 -21.74 -18.07
CA THR A 197 3.07 -22.33 -16.73
C THR A 197 3.06 -21.28 -15.62
N PHE A 198 3.06 -19.99 -15.96
CA PHE A 198 3.11 -18.89 -15.00
C PHE A 198 1.94 -18.95 -14.01
N TRP A 199 0.70 -19.02 -14.50
CA TRP A 199 -0.47 -19.04 -13.63
C TRP A 199 -0.59 -20.30 -12.78
N SER A 200 -0.14 -21.45 -13.28
CA SER A 200 -0.04 -22.68 -12.47
C SER A 200 0.97 -22.55 -11.33
N ALA A 201 2.09 -21.87 -11.55
CA ALA A 201 3.06 -21.58 -10.50
C ALA A 201 2.49 -20.62 -9.46
N ILE A 202 1.75 -19.59 -9.88
CA ILE A 202 1.04 -18.68 -8.97
C ILE A 202 -0.01 -19.41 -8.14
N ASP A 203 -0.80 -20.30 -8.75
CA ASP A 203 -1.80 -21.10 -8.04
C ASP A 203 -1.15 -21.95 -6.94
N PHE A 204 -0.01 -22.60 -7.25
CA PHE A 204 0.77 -23.37 -6.27
C PHE A 204 1.29 -22.49 -5.12
N ILE A 205 1.85 -21.31 -5.41
CA ILE A 205 2.30 -20.39 -4.36
C ILE A 205 1.13 -20.01 -3.44
N LEU A 206 -0.01 -19.63 -4.02
CA LEU A 206 -1.18 -19.20 -3.24
C LEU A 206 -1.78 -20.35 -2.42
N ARG A 207 -1.88 -21.56 -2.98
CA ARG A 207 -2.50 -22.72 -2.33
C ARG A 207 -1.61 -23.44 -1.34
N ASP A 208 -0.35 -23.67 -1.71
CA ASP A 208 0.55 -24.57 -1.00
C ASP A 208 1.56 -23.84 -0.11
N ARG A 209 1.87 -22.57 -0.42
CA ARG A 209 2.79 -21.75 0.41
C ARG A 209 2.05 -20.75 1.28
N ILE A 210 1.12 -19.99 0.71
CA ILE A 210 0.49 -18.86 1.44
C ILE A 210 -0.73 -19.29 2.26
N ARG A 211 -1.70 -19.99 1.65
CA ARG A 211 -2.95 -20.35 2.33
C ARG A 211 -2.76 -21.10 3.66
N PRO A 212 -1.81 -22.06 3.80
CA PRO A 212 -1.60 -22.77 5.07
C PRO A 212 -1.21 -21.85 6.23
N LEU A 213 -0.54 -20.73 5.95
CA LEU A 213 -0.12 -19.76 6.97
C LEU A 213 -1.31 -19.09 7.66
N PHE A 214 -2.48 -19.04 7.00
CA PHE A 214 -3.71 -18.44 7.54
C PHE A 214 -4.72 -19.47 8.03
N ALA A 215 -4.39 -20.76 8.04
CA ALA A 215 -5.35 -21.83 8.37
C ALA A 215 -6.00 -21.68 9.75
N LYS A 216 -5.28 -21.08 10.71
CA LYS A 216 -5.74 -20.79 12.08
C LYS A 216 -6.36 -19.39 12.24
N THR A 217 -6.26 -18.51 11.24
CA THR A 217 -6.80 -17.14 11.25
C THR A 217 -8.05 -17.06 10.37
N LYS A 218 -9.13 -17.71 10.81
CA LYS A 218 -10.39 -17.75 10.04
C LYS A 218 -11.23 -16.51 10.29
N ASN A 219 -11.60 -15.80 9.23
CA ASN A 219 -12.56 -14.70 9.32
C ASN A 219 -14.01 -15.25 9.29
N PRO A 220 -14.87 -14.91 10.28
CA PRO A 220 -16.24 -15.44 10.39
C PRO A 220 -17.23 -14.86 9.36
N ALA A 221 -16.91 -13.70 8.76
CA ALA A 221 -17.72 -13.02 7.75
C ALA A 221 -17.63 -13.65 6.35
N ILE A 222 -16.77 -14.66 6.17
CA ILE A 222 -16.62 -15.40 4.91
C ILE A 222 -16.76 -16.91 5.10
N THR A 223 -17.17 -17.59 4.04
CA THR A 223 -17.20 -19.04 3.93
C THR A 223 -15.82 -19.59 3.56
N SER A 224 -15.62 -20.91 3.65
CA SER A 224 -14.38 -21.56 3.18
C SER A 224 -14.10 -21.37 1.68
N ALA A 225 -15.13 -21.02 0.90
CA ALA A 225 -15.04 -20.68 -0.52
C ALA A 225 -14.82 -19.17 -0.77
N GLY A 226 -14.51 -18.38 0.27
CA GLY A 226 -14.22 -16.95 0.14
C GLY A 226 -15.42 -16.05 -0.18
N ARG A 227 -16.65 -16.57 -0.11
CA ARG A 227 -17.88 -15.76 -0.28
C ARG A 227 -18.39 -15.23 1.05
N LYS A 228 -19.18 -14.16 1.03
CA LYS A 228 -19.85 -13.64 2.24
C LYS A 228 -20.61 -14.75 2.98
N ASN A 229 -20.37 -14.85 4.28
CA ASN A 229 -21.15 -15.68 5.18
C ASN A 229 -22.35 -14.89 5.70
N PHE A 230 -23.56 -15.36 5.40
CA PHE A 230 -24.81 -14.73 5.87
C PHE A 230 -25.16 -15.07 7.32
N HIS A 231 -24.47 -16.04 7.91
CA HIS A 231 -24.64 -16.45 9.30
C HIS A 231 -23.29 -16.50 10.02
N PRO A 232 -22.61 -15.35 10.20
CA PRO A 232 -21.33 -15.30 10.89
C PRO A 232 -21.53 -15.67 12.36
N GLN A 233 -20.71 -16.60 12.85
CA GLN A 233 -20.63 -16.87 14.28
C GLN A 233 -19.85 -15.72 14.94
N THR A 234 -20.41 -15.13 16.00
CA THR A 234 -19.74 -14.07 16.75
C THR A 234 -18.52 -14.64 17.46
N GLN A 235 -17.33 -14.21 17.05
CA GLN A 235 -16.10 -14.52 17.75
C GLN A 235 -15.80 -13.47 18.83
N PRO A 236 -15.19 -13.84 19.95
CA PRO A 236 -14.71 -12.89 20.94
C PRO A 236 -13.73 -11.91 20.29
N ARG A 237 -13.87 -10.61 20.61
CA ARG A 237 -13.00 -9.54 20.07
C ARG A 237 -11.52 -9.68 20.45
N PHE A 238 -11.26 -10.43 21.53
CA PHE A 238 -9.94 -10.86 21.97
C PHE A 238 -9.94 -12.39 22.00
N GLY A 239 -9.41 -13.01 20.95
CA GLY A 239 -9.33 -14.47 20.84
C GLY A 239 -8.06 -15.00 21.49
N GLY A 240 -8.11 -16.21 22.06
CA GLY A 240 -6.91 -16.88 22.59
C GLY A 240 -5.79 -17.09 21.55
N SER A 241 -6.08 -17.01 20.25
CA SER A 241 -5.06 -17.07 19.19
C SER A 241 -4.22 -15.79 19.06
N ASP A 242 -4.63 -14.67 19.65
CA ASP A 242 -3.79 -13.47 19.68
C ASP A 242 -2.62 -13.62 20.65
N LEU A 243 -2.71 -14.55 21.60
CA LEU A 243 -1.66 -14.88 22.57
C LEU A 243 -0.73 -16.01 22.07
N ASP A 244 -1.14 -16.76 21.04
CA ASP A 244 -0.33 -17.83 20.46
C ASP A 244 0.36 -17.33 19.18
N ALA A 245 1.63 -16.95 19.29
CA ALA A 245 2.47 -16.54 18.15
C ALA A 245 2.56 -17.63 17.06
N ALA A 246 2.43 -18.91 17.41
CA ALA A 246 2.41 -20.02 16.46
C ALA A 246 1.05 -20.21 15.76
N ALA A 247 0.03 -19.40 16.12
CA ALA A 247 -1.24 -19.34 15.43
C ALA A 247 -1.22 -18.41 14.20
N LYS A 248 -0.22 -17.52 14.10
CA LYS A 248 -0.07 -16.55 12.98
C LYS A 248 1.36 -16.55 12.39
N PRO A 249 1.79 -17.64 11.73
CA PRO A 249 3.14 -17.72 11.13
C PRO A 249 3.48 -16.56 10.18
N TRP A 250 2.50 -16.02 9.48
CA TRP A 250 2.64 -14.86 8.59
C TRP A 250 3.06 -13.55 9.30
N LYS A 251 3.01 -13.51 10.64
CA LYS A 251 3.51 -12.38 11.46
C LYS A 251 4.91 -12.60 12.00
N THR A 252 5.34 -13.86 12.13
CA THR A 252 6.52 -14.24 12.90
C THR A 252 7.58 -14.88 12.00
N THR A 253 7.24 -15.96 11.33
CA THR A 253 8.17 -16.71 10.49
C THR A 253 8.15 -16.22 9.05
N ASP A 254 6.96 -16.05 8.47
CA ASP A 254 6.77 -15.79 7.04
C ASP A 254 6.35 -14.33 6.80
N VAL A 255 7.18 -13.40 7.26
CA VAL A 255 6.90 -11.94 7.23
C VAL A 255 6.83 -11.38 5.81
N TYR A 256 7.34 -12.12 4.82
CA TYR A 256 7.39 -11.77 3.40
C TYR A 256 6.03 -11.89 2.69
N VAL A 257 5.04 -12.55 3.29
CA VAL A 257 3.76 -12.89 2.65
C VAL A 257 3.06 -11.70 2.02
N ALA A 258 2.98 -10.57 2.73
CA ALA A 258 2.32 -9.37 2.19
C ALA A 258 3.02 -8.83 0.94
N SER A 259 4.36 -8.89 0.91
CA SER A 259 5.17 -8.44 -0.23
C SER A 259 4.96 -9.36 -1.44
N VAL A 260 4.93 -10.68 -1.22
CA VAL A 260 4.63 -11.66 -2.26
C VAL A 260 3.21 -11.47 -2.80
N LEU A 261 2.20 -11.32 -1.94
CA LEU A 261 0.82 -11.07 -2.38
C LEU A 261 0.72 -9.79 -3.22
N SER A 262 1.42 -8.72 -2.81
CA SER A 262 1.45 -7.47 -3.56
C SER A 262 2.10 -7.65 -4.94
N TRP A 263 3.22 -8.37 -4.99
CA TRP A 263 3.87 -8.70 -6.26
C TRP A 263 2.93 -9.50 -7.16
N ILE A 264 2.30 -10.58 -6.67
CA ILE A 264 1.38 -11.41 -7.48
C ILE A 264 0.22 -10.57 -8.01
N LEU A 265 -0.40 -9.73 -7.18
CA LEU A 265 -1.52 -8.87 -7.61
C LEU A 265 -1.12 -7.89 -8.72
N SER A 266 0.13 -7.43 -8.73
CA SER A 266 0.65 -6.55 -9.80
C SER A 266 0.84 -7.25 -11.15
N GLN A 267 0.80 -8.60 -11.19
CA GLN A 267 1.04 -9.36 -12.41
C GLN A 267 -0.20 -9.54 -13.29
N TYR A 268 -1.41 -9.34 -12.75
CA TYR A 268 -2.64 -9.48 -13.51
C TYR A 268 -2.83 -8.33 -14.48
N GLN A 269 -3.02 -8.66 -15.76
CA GLN A 269 -3.46 -7.73 -16.79
C GLN A 269 -4.98 -7.84 -17.02
N PRO A 270 -5.61 -6.86 -17.70
CA PRO A 270 -7.05 -6.92 -17.97
C PRO A 270 -7.50 -8.19 -18.70
N GLU A 271 -6.61 -8.78 -19.50
CA GLU A 271 -6.87 -10.01 -20.27
C GLU A 271 -6.89 -11.28 -19.38
N ASP A 272 -6.21 -11.26 -18.23
CA ASP A 272 -6.05 -12.40 -17.31
C ASP A 272 -7.26 -12.57 -16.35
N THR A 273 -8.46 -12.20 -16.80
CA THR A 273 -9.65 -12.14 -15.93
C THR A 273 -10.04 -13.53 -15.39
N ALA A 274 -9.94 -14.58 -16.21
CA ALA A 274 -10.32 -15.94 -15.79
C ALA A 274 -9.41 -16.47 -14.68
N GLU A 275 -8.11 -16.25 -14.81
CA GLU A 275 -7.08 -16.64 -13.86
C GLU A 275 -7.19 -15.83 -12.58
N PHE A 276 -7.41 -14.52 -12.70
CA PHE A 276 -7.67 -13.66 -11.55
C PHE A 276 -8.88 -14.16 -10.74
N GLU A 277 -10.01 -14.43 -11.41
CA GLU A 277 -11.22 -14.92 -10.72
C GLU A 277 -11.00 -16.29 -10.06
N ALA A 278 -10.21 -17.17 -10.67
CA ALA A 278 -9.85 -18.48 -10.09
C ALA A 278 -9.04 -18.34 -8.79
N HIS A 279 -8.11 -17.39 -8.77
CA HIS A 279 -7.25 -17.09 -7.61
C HIS A 279 -7.91 -16.18 -6.58
N PHE A 280 -8.97 -15.44 -6.94
CA PHE A 280 -9.61 -14.44 -6.08
C PHE A 280 -9.95 -14.95 -4.68
N GLN A 281 -10.52 -16.16 -4.59
CA GLN A 281 -10.88 -16.80 -3.32
C GLN A 281 -9.69 -17.12 -2.40
N LEU A 282 -8.46 -17.14 -2.92
CA LEU A 282 -7.24 -17.36 -2.15
C LEU A 282 -6.71 -16.06 -1.53
N PHE A 283 -6.94 -14.92 -2.18
CA PHE A 283 -6.56 -13.59 -1.68
C PHE A 283 -7.50 -13.07 -0.59
N VAL A 284 -8.81 -13.29 -0.75
CA VAL A 284 -9.82 -12.69 0.14
C VAL A 284 -9.60 -13.03 1.63
N PRO A 285 -9.40 -14.30 2.03
CA PRO A 285 -9.19 -14.63 3.43
C PRO A 285 -7.90 -14.04 4.00
N THR A 286 -6.82 -14.02 3.22
CA THR A 286 -5.50 -13.54 3.68
C THR A 286 -5.50 -12.03 3.87
N ILE A 287 -6.11 -11.29 2.94
CA ILE A 287 -6.23 -9.83 3.02
C ILE A 287 -7.15 -9.44 4.18
N LEU A 288 -8.31 -10.10 4.34
CA LEU A 288 -9.21 -9.84 5.46
C LEU A 288 -8.54 -10.13 6.81
N ALA A 289 -7.81 -11.24 6.93
CA ALA A 289 -7.05 -11.56 8.13
C ALA A 289 -6.04 -10.46 8.51
N MET A 290 -5.39 -9.83 7.53
CA MET A 290 -4.47 -8.71 7.78
C MET A 290 -5.21 -7.42 8.18
N VAL A 291 -6.34 -7.10 7.53
CA VAL A 291 -7.16 -5.91 7.86
C VAL A 291 -7.75 -6.01 9.27
N ASP A 292 -8.18 -7.21 9.67
CA ASP A 292 -8.77 -7.46 10.98
C ASP A 292 -7.75 -7.57 12.11
N ASP A 293 -6.45 -7.75 11.81
CA ASP A 293 -5.41 -7.94 12.83
C ASP A 293 -5.28 -6.73 13.76
N ASN A 294 -4.89 -6.94 15.01
CA ASN A 294 -4.77 -5.86 16.00
C ASN A 294 -3.53 -4.97 15.78
N ASN A 295 -2.53 -5.44 15.04
CA ASN A 295 -1.28 -4.71 14.81
C ASN A 295 -1.39 -3.80 13.56
N LEU A 296 -1.09 -2.50 13.72
CA LEU A 296 -1.34 -1.47 12.71
C LEU A 296 -0.52 -1.66 11.41
N PRO A 297 0.78 -2.05 11.44
CA PRO A 297 1.51 -2.44 10.24
C PRO A 297 0.77 -3.46 9.35
N PHE A 298 0.19 -4.50 9.94
CA PHE A 298 -0.55 -5.51 9.17
C PHE A 298 -1.90 -4.99 8.68
N LYS A 299 -2.63 -4.20 9.48
CA LYS A 299 -3.85 -3.50 9.00
C LYS A 299 -3.55 -2.62 7.77
N THR A 300 -2.45 -1.89 7.83
CA THR A 300 -2.00 -0.97 6.76
C THR A 300 -1.68 -1.75 5.49
N LYS A 301 -0.89 -2.83 5.60
CA LYS A 301 -0.60 -3.74 4.49
C LYS A 301 -1.88 -4.38 3.92
N GLY A 302 -2.80 -4.81 4.77
CA GLY A 302 -4.09 -5.37 4.37
C GLY A 302 -4.92 -4.37 3.55
N CYS A 303 -5.03 -3.11 3.99
CA CYS A 303 -5.73 -2.06 3.25
C CYS A 303 -5.07 -1.76 1.89
N ALA A 304 -3.74 -1.74 1.84
CA ALA A 304 -2.99 -1.54 0.60
C ALA A 304 -3.23 -2.71 -0.38
N LEU A 305 -3.15 -3.96 0.09
CA LEU A 305 -3.43 -5.15 -0.70
C LEU A 305 -4.88 -5.20 -1.20
N LEU A 306 -5.84 -4.79 -0.37
CA LEU A 306 -7.24 -4.68 -0.80
C LEU A 306 -7.38 -3.69 -1.96
N THR A 307 -6.71 -2.54 -1.90
CA THR A 307 -6.72 -1.58 -3.01
C THR A 307 -6.15 -2.19 -4.28
N GLN A 308 -5.04 -2.95 -4.18
CA GLN A 308 -4.43 -3.64 -5.33
C GLN A 308 -5.33 -4.76 -5.88
N LEU A 309 -5.99 -5.54 -5.01
CA LEU A 309 -6.93 -6.60 -5.40
C LEU A 309 -8.09 -6.05 -6.24
N LEU A 310 -8.54 -4.82 -5.97
CA LEU A 310 -9.64 -4.19 -6.68
C LEU A 310 -9.25 -3.67 -8.07
N GLN A 311 -7.95 -3.43 -8.34
CA GLN A 311 -7.51 -2.86 -9.62
C GLN A 311 -7.79 -3.78 -10.82
N PRO A 312 -7.46 -5.09 -10.79
CA PRO A 312 -7.83 -6.00 -11.89
C PRO A 312 -9.33 -6.05 -12.14
N ILE A 313 -10.16 -6.00 -11.09
CA ILE A 313 -11.62 -5.99 -11.20
C ILE A 313 -12.10 -4.73 -11.93
N GLN A 314 -11.57 -3.56 -11.56
CA GLN A 314 -11.91 -2.28 -12.20
C GLN A 314 -11.48 -2.24 -13.67
N LYS A 315 -10.28 -2.75 -13.99
CA LYS A 315 -9.72 -2.72 -15.35
C LYS A 315 -10.40 -3.71 -16.29
N SER A 316 -10.76 -4.90 -15.81
CA SER A 316 -11.44 -5.94 -16.59
C SER A 316 -12.96 -5.73 -16.67
N GLY A 317 -13.53 -4.98 -15.74
CA GLY A 317 -14.99 -4.87 -15.59
C GLY A 317 -15.65 -6.11 -15.00
N SER A 318 -14.88 -7.00 -14.33
CA SER A 318 -15.41 -8.20 -13.68
C SER A 318 -16.46 -7.86 -12.60
N ASP A 319 -17.53 -8.67 -12.55
CA ASP A 319 -18.60 -8.54 -11.56
C ASP A 319 -18.36 -9.37 -10.29
N ILE A 320 -17.19 -9.99 -10.15
CA ILE A 320 -16.89 -10.98 -9.10
C ILE A 320 -17.19 -10.47 -7.69
N LEU A 321 -16.95 -9.18 -7.43
CA LEU A 321 -17.23 -8.56 -6.14
C LEU A 321 -18.73 -8.59 -5.79
N ARG A 322 -19.59 -8.31 -6.77
CA ARG A 322 -21.06 -8.36 -6.63
C ARG A 322 -21.52 -9.82 -6.49
N ARG A 323 -21.03 -10.70 -7.37
CA ARG A 323 -21.40 -12.13 -7.39
C ARG A 323 -21.03 -12.87 -6.09
N THR A 324 -19.96 -12.45 -5.43
CA THR A 324 -19.51 -13.02 -4.15
C THR A 324 -20.09 -12.32 -2.91
N ASN A 325 -20.84 -11.23 -3.09
CA ASN A 325 -21.41 -10.39 -2.04
C ASN A 325 -20.36 -9.84 -1.05
N LEU A 326 -19.12 -9.65 -1.49
CA LEU A 326 -18.01 -9.25 -0.61
C LEU A 326 -17.92 -7.74 -0.38
N THR A 327 -18.65 -6.91 -1.14
CA THR A 327 -18.63 -5.45 -0.97
C THR A 327 -18.82 -5.04 0.49
N SER A 328 -19.90 -5.51 1.14
CA SER A 328 -20.16 -5.16 2.53
C SER A 328 -19.11 -5.75 3.48
N VAL A 329 -18.54 -6.91 3.15
CA VAL A 329 -17.51 -7.55 4.00
C VAL A 329 -16.24 -6.70 4.03
N PHE A 330 -15.84 -6.16 2.88
CA PHE A 330 -14.72 -5.22 2.81
C PHE A 330 -15.03 -3.88 3.47
N GLU A 331 -16.25 -3.35 3.30
CA GLU A 331 -16.67 -2.14 4.00
C GLU A 331 -16.60 -2.32 5.53
N ASP A 332 -17.15 -3.43 6.04
CA ASP A 332 -17.19 -3.74 7.47
C ASP A 332 -15.79 -4.00 8.06
N ALA A 333 -14.87 -4.59 7.28
CA ALA A 333 -13.48 -4.82 7.70
C ALA A 333 -12.65 -3.52 7.73
N VAL A 334 -12.81 -2.64 6.73
CA VAL A 334 -12.01 -1.41 6.62
C VAL A 334 -12.53 -0.29 7.52
N THR A 335 -13.85 -0.18 7.72
CA THR A 335 -14.45 0.93 8.49
C THR A 335 -13.84 1.11 9.89
N PRO A 336 -13.62 0.06 10.71
CA PRO A 336 -12.96 0.21 12.00
C PRO A 336 -11.55 0.82 11.94
N CYS A 337 -10.81 0.62 10.84
CA CYS A 337 -9.48 1.21 10.65
C CYS A 337 -9.53 2.74 10.55
N LEU A 338 -10.67 3.32 10.17
CA LEU A 338 -10.86 4.78 10.08
C LEU A 338 -10.92 5.46 11.44
N LEU A 339 -11.11 4.68 12.52
CA LEU A 339 -11.19 5.16 13.90
C LEU A 339 -9.86 5.09 14.65
N SER A 340 -8.77 4.66 13.99
CA SER A 340 -7.42 4.66 14.54
C SER A 340 -6.85 6.09 14.58
N LEU A 341 -7.29 6.86 15.57
CA LEU A 341 -7.00 8.29 15.74
C LEU A 341 -6.25 8.58 17.06
N PRO A 342 -5.62 9.76 17.18
CA PRO A 342 -5.06 10.26 18.43
C PRO A 342 -6.02 10.27 19.62
N SER A 343 -5.42 10.32 20.82
CA SER A 343 -5.83 9.82 22.15
C SER A 343 -5.41 8.37 22.42
N ILE A 344 -5.54 7.46 21.44
CA ILE A 344 -5.16 6.04 21.58
C ILE A 344 -4.06 5.65 20.56
N THR A 345 -4.13 6.14 19.33
CA THR A 345 -3.15 5.85 18.28
C THR A 345 -2.28 7.07 18.00
N PRO A 346 -0.93 6.98 18.07
CA PRO A 346 -0.04 8.10 17.74
C PRO A 346 -0.26 8.66 16.33
N GLU A 347 -0.08 9.96 16.14
CA GLU A 347 -0.42 10.67 14.90
C GLU A 347 0.25 10.06 13.64
N ASP A 348 1.54 9.74 13.69
CA ASP A 348 2.24 9.14 12.54
C ASP A 348 1.68 7.75 12.17
N ARG A 349 1.24 6.98 13.16
CA ARG A 349 0.64 5.65 12.96
C ARG A 349 -0.77 5.76 12.41
N SER A 350 -1.57 6.70 12.93
CA SER A 350 -2.86 7.07 12.36
C SER A 350 -2.72 7.47 10.89
N LEU A 351 -1.79 8.38 10.57
CA LEU A 351 -1.53 8.79 9.19
C LEU A 351 -1.11 7.60 8.30
N GLY A 352 -0.25 6.72 8.78
CA GLY A 352 0.17 5.51 8.06
C GLY A 352 -1.01 4.62 7.64
N LEU A 353 -1.89 4.28 8.59
CA LEU A 353 -3.06 3.44 8.33
C LEU A 353 -4.12 4.15 7.50
N LEU A 354 -4.50 5.38 7.87
CA LEU A 354 -5.59 6.12 7.21
C LEU A 354 -5.28 6.44 5.74
N ARG A 355 -4.00 6.65 5.40
CA ARG A 355 -3.56 6.81 4.01
C ARG A 355 -3.90 5.61 3.13
N GLN A 356 -3.98 4.41 3.71
CA GLN A 356 -4.36 3.19 2.99
C GLN A 356 -5.85 2.87 3.14
N ALA A 357 -6.42 3.06 4.34
CA ALA A 357 -7.80 2.69 4.63
C ALA A 357 -8.84 3.51 3.86
N TYR A 358 -8.70 4.85 3.78
CA TYR A 358 -9.64 5.69 3.04
C TYR A 358 -9.69 5.36 1.54
N PRO A 359 -8.54 5.24 0.82
CA PRO A 359 -8.54 4.79 -0.56
C PRO A 359 -9.08 3.38 -0.75
N ALA A 360 -8.78 2.43 0.16
CA ALA A 360 -9.29 1.06 0.07
C ALA A 360 -10.81 1.02 0.14
N LEU A 361 -11.40 1.77 1.08
CA LEU A 361 -12.86 1.87 1.22
C LEU A 361 -13.49 2.55 -0.01
N LEU A 362 -12.95 3.69 -0.46
CA LEU A 362 -13.45 4.38 -1.64
C LEU A 362 -13.34 3.51 -2.90
N SER A 363 -12.22 2.79 -3.07
CA SER A 363 -12.02 1.85 -4.18
C SER A 363 -13.02 0.70 -4.14
N THR A 364 -13.32 0.17 -2.95
CA THR A 364 -14.35 -0.86 -2.76
C THR A 364 -15.71 -0.36 -3.26
N LEU A 365 -16.11 0.84 -2.83
CA LEU A 365 -17.38 1.45 -3.25
C LEU A 365 -17.41 1.74 -4.75
N LYS A 366 -16.32 2.28 -5.33
CA LYS A 366 -16.24 2.54 -6.77
C LYS A 366 -16.35 1.26 -7.58
N THR A 367 -15.62 0.21 -7.19
CA THR A 367 -15.65 -1.09 -7.86
C THR A 367 -17.04 -1.72 -7.78
N ALA A 368 -17.69 -1.59 -6.62
CA ALA A 368 -19.01 -2.16 -6.42
C ALA A 368 -20.11 -1.40 -7.18
N TYR A 369 -20.08 -0.06 -7.21
CA TYR A 369 -21.25 0.74 -7.63
C TYR A 369 -21.04 1.56 -8.91
N LYS A 370 -19.80 1.82 -9.36
CA LYS A 370 -19.48 2.60 -10.58
C LYS A 370 -19.08 1.72 -11.79
N GLY A 371 -19.62 0.51 -11.89
CA GLY A 371 -19.38 -0.37 -13.04
C GLY A 371 -19.86 0.23 -14.38
N PRO A 372 -19.66 -0.47 -15.51
CA PRO A 372 -19.90 0.07 -16.86
C PRO A 372 -21.36 0.50 -17.13
N SER A 373 -22.33 -0.01 -16.37
CA SER A 373 -23.73 0.45 -16.40
C SER A 373 -24.32 0.48 -14.98
N PRO A 374 -24.12 1.57 -14.22
CA PRO A 374 -24.60 1.65 -12.84
C PRO A 374 -26.11 1.86 -12.81
N SER A 375 -26.83 1.02 -12.05
CA SER A 375 -28.26 1.20 -11.84
C SER A 375 -28.55 2.40 -10.93
N GLU A 376 -29.78 2.94 -10.95
CA GLU A 376 -30.16 4.02 -10.02
C GLU A 376 -30.01 3.60 -8.55
N LYS A 377 -30.31 2.34 -8.24
CA LYS A 377 -30.07 1.77 -6.91
C LYS A 377 -28.59 1.76 -6.54
N ASP A 378 -27.70 1.49 -7.49
CA ASP A 378 -26.24 1.54 -7.25
C ASP A 378 -25.78 2.98 -6.99
N LYS A 379 -26.30 3.97 -7.74
CA LYS A 379 -26.00 5.39 -7.52
C LYS A 379 -26.48 5.87 -6.13
N GLU A 380 -27.67 5.45 -5.72
CA GLU A 380 -28.22 5.76 -4.39
C GLU A 380 -27.40 5.11 -3.27
N ALA A 381 -27.06 3.83 -3.42
CA ALA A 381 -26.21 3.11 -2.46
C ALA A 381 -24.82 3.74 -2.36
N TYR A 382 -24.20 4.08 -3.48
CA TYR A 382 -22.92 4.77 -3.52
C TYR A 382 -22.97 6.11 -2.79
N THR A 383 -23.96 6.93 -3.09
CA THR A 383 -24.16 8.24 -2.44
C THR A 383 -24.38 8.09 -0.93
N THR A 384 -25.16 7.10 -0.52
CA THR A 384 -25.44 6.82 0.89
C THR A 384 -24.18 6.38 1.64
N SER A 385 -23.37 5.49 1.05
CA SER A 385 -22.10 5.07 1.63
C SER A 385 -21.10 6.22 1.71
N LEU A 386 -20.99 7.07 0.68
CA LEU A 386 -20.13 8.26 0.72
C LEU A 386 -20.57 9.25 1.80
N ALA A 387 -21.87 9.48 1.94
CA ALA A 387 -22.42 10.32 2.99
C ALA A 387 -22.10 9.79 4.39
N LYS A 388 -22.18 8.47 4.57
CA LYS A 388 -21.77 7.81 5.83
C LYS A 388 -20.27 8.01 6.10
N ILE A 389 -19.41 7.86 5.09
CA ILE A 389 -17.97 8.14 5.23
C ILE A 389 -17.74 9.60 5.64
N LEU A 390 -18.39 10.53 4.96
CA LEU A 390 -18.24 11.96 5.25
C LEU A 390 -18.63 12.29 6.69
N ARG A 391 -19.82 11.87 7.13
CA ARG A 391 -20.35 12.25 8.45
C ARG A 391 -19.72 11.44 9.57
N SER A 392 -19.82 10.12 9.50
CA SER A 392 -19.49 9.22 10.60
C SER A 392 -17.99 9.01 10.75
N ASN A 393 -17.21 9.17 9.68
CA ASN A 393 -15.77 8.93 9.72
C ASN A 393 -15.00 10.24 9.56
N LEU A 394 -15.19 11.02 8.50
CA LEU A 394 -14.33 12.20 8.26
C LEU A 394 -14.63 13.38 9.19
N ILE A 395 -15.85 13.91 9.16
CA ILE A 395 -16.26 15.07 9.98
C ILE A 395 -16.16 14.71 11.47
N SER A 396 -16.66 13.54 11.86
CA SER A 396 -16.53 13.06 13.24
C SER A 396 -15.07 12.92 13.67
N SER A 397 -14.17 12.38 12.84
CA SER A 397 -12.74 12.29 13.17
C SER A 397 -12.10 13.67 13.29
N PHE A 398 -12.48 14.60 12.41
CA PHE A 398 -11.96 15.97 12.43
C PHE A 398 -12.32 16.67 13.75
N HIS A 399 -13.58 16.57 14.18
CA HIS A 399 -14.02 17.09 15.48
C HIS A 399 -13.41 16.35 16.68
N HIS A 400 -13.09 15.07 16.54
CA HIS A 400 -12.44 14.32 17.61
C HIS A 400 -11.00 14.79 17.86
N ILE A 401 -10.26 15.08 16.80
CA ILE A 401 -8.85 15.50 16.89
C ILE A 401 -8.68 17.03 16.97
N SER A 402 -9.77 17.78 16.81
CA SER A 402 -9.78 19.25 16.82
C SER A 402 -10.82 19.75 17.81
N SER A 403 -10.41 20.57 18.77
CA SER A 403 -11.36 21.14 19.73
C SER A 403 -11.99 22.40 19.15
N GLY A 404 -13.27 22.32 18.82
CA GLY A 404 -14.12 23.47 18.50
C GLY A 404 -15.38 23.40 19.35
N THR A 405 -15.32 23.80 20.62
CA THR A 405 -16.54 23.99 21.41
C THR A 405 -17.10 25.39 21.12
N PRO A 406 -18.31 25.51 20.57
CA PRO A 406 -18.94 26.82 20.33
C PRO A 406 -19.34 27.53 21.63
N ALA A 407 -19.35 26.81 22.77
CA ALA A 407 -19.62 27.38 24.08
C ALA A 407 -18.36 28.10 24.59
N ALA A 408 -18.44 29.43 24.68
CA ALA A 408 -17.48 30.34 25.33
C ALA A 408 -16.38 31.00 24.48
N GLY A 409 -16.62 31.29 23.19
CA GLY A 409 -15.74 32.19 22.42
C GLY A 409 -14.28 31.70 22.32
N SER A 410 -14.06 30.41 22.54
CA SER A 410 -12.74 29.80 22.52
C SER A 410 -12.31 29.54 21.08
N THR A 411 -11.09 29.94 20.75
CA THR A 411 -10.47 29.68 19.45
C THR A 411 -10.34 28.18 19.21
N ALA A 412 -10.65 27.72 17.99
CA ALA A 412 -10.47 26.31 17.63
C ALA A 412 -9.01 25.88 17.82
N SER A 413 -8.79 24.69 18.35
CA SER A 413 -7.45 24.12 18.56
C SER A 413 -7.22 22.91 17.67
N PHE A 414 -6.05 22.86 17.04
CA PHE A 414 -5.61 21.80 16.13
C PHE A 414 -4.31 21.14 16.64
N PRO A 415 -4.38 20.30 17.69
CA PRO A 415 -3.19 19.63 18.25
C PRO A 415 -2.49 18.69 17.27
N HIS A 416 -3.23 18.20 16.26
CA HIS A 416 -2.73 17.30 15.21
C HIS A 416 -2.93 17.93 13.83
N PRO A 417 -2.16 18.99 13.48
CA PRO A 417 -2.41 19.75 12.26
C PRO A 417 -2.11 18.96 10.98
N ARG A 418 -1.15 18.01 11.00
CA ARG A 418 -0.86 17.12 9.86
C ARG A 418 -2.03 16.17 9.60
N LEU A 419 -2.58 15.58 10.65
CA LEU A 419 -3.76 14.72 10.53
C LEU A 419 -5.02 15.52 10.13
N SER A 420 -5.21 16.71 10.67
CA SER A 420 -6.32 17.60 10.30
C SER A 420 -6.26 17.99 8.81
N THR A 421 -5.05 18.30 8.32
CA THR A 421 -4.77 18.56 6.90
C THR A 421 -5.19 17.35 6.05
N PHE A 422 -4.72 16.16 6.41
CA PHE A 422 -5.06 14.92 5.71
C PHE A 422 -6.57 14.67 5.68
N LEU A 423 -7.29 14.89 6.78
CA LEU A 423 -8.75 14.71 6.81
C LEU A 423 -9.48 15.70 5.89
N LEU A 424 -9.05 16.96 5.83
CA LEU A 424 -9.63 17.94 4.89
C LEU A 424 -9.37 17.58 3.43
N GLU A 425 -8.18 17.05 3.12
CA GLU A 425 -7.89 16.51 1.78
C GLU A 425 -8.83 15.36 1.43
N LYS A 426 -9.11 14.44 2.38
CA LYS A 426 -10.07 13.35 2.16
C LYS A 426 -11.52 13.85 2.07
N ILE A 427 -11.90 14.85 2.86
CA ILE A 427 -13.21 15.53 2.76
C ILE A 427 -13.37 16.11 1.35
N THR A 428 -12.36 16.79 0.82
CA THR A 428 -12.36 17.33 -0.55
C THR A 428 -12.63 16.25 -1.58
N ILE A 429 -11.95 15.10 -1.49
CA ILE A 429 -12.15 13.97 -2.40
C ILE A 429 -13.60 13.45 -2.31
N ILE A 430 -14.11 13.20 -1.10
CA ILE A 430 -15.46 12.66 -0.91
C ILE A 430 -16.55 13.63 -1.36
N ILE A 431 -16.37 14.94 -1.14
CA ILE A 431 -17.29 15.98 -1.61
C ILE A 431 -17.38 15.99 -3.14
N ASN A 432 -16.24 15.91 -3.83
CA ASN A 432 -16.22 15.84 -5.29
C ASN A 432 -16.89 14.54 -5.80
N GLU A 433 -16.76 13.43 -5.08
CA GLU A 433 -17.45 12.18 -5.43
C GLU A 433 -18.96 12.23 -5.14
N LEU A 434 -19.39 12.96 -4.10
CA LEU A 434 -20.81 13.19 -3.76
C LEU A 434 -21.51 14.14 -4.74
N GLY A 435 -20.76 15.07 -5.34
CA GLY A 435 -21.32 16.08 -6.23
C GLY A 435 -22.40 16.91 -5.55
N ILE A 436 -23.52 17.12 -6.25
CA ILE A 436 -24.66 17.94 -5.81
C ILE A 436 -25.25 17.55 -4.45
N HIS A 437 -25.08 16.29 -4.03
CA HIS A 437 -25.55 15.82 -2.74
C HIS A 437 -24.81 16.45 -1.55
N THR A 438 -23.66 17.09 -1.79
CA THR A 438 -22.93 17.90 -0.81
C THR A 438 -23.80 18.99 -0.18
N THR A 439 -24.76 19.53 -0.93
CA THR A 439 -25.71 20.56 -0.43
C THR A 439 -26.39 20.18 0.89
N LYS A 440 -26.62 18.89 1.14
CA LYS A 440 -27.26 18.36 2.36
C LYS A 440 -26.40 18.48 3.62
N TYR A 441 -25.09 18.66 3.45
CA TYR A 441 -24.10 18.61 4.55
C TYR A 441 -23.44 19.96 4.81
N LEU A 442 -23.92 21.04 4.19
CA LEU A 442 -23.37 22.39 4.38
C LEU A 442 -23.33 22.80 5.86
N GLN A 443 -24.37 22.47 6.63
CA GLN A 443 -24.44 22.80 8.06
C GLN A 443 -23.35 22.13 8.90
N GLU A 444 -22.81 20.99 8.47
CA GLU A 444 -21.71 20.30 9.16
C GLU A 444 -20.34 20.69 8.58
N LEU A 445 -20.28 20.98 7.28
CA LEU A 445 -19.04 21.31 6.58
C LEU A 445 -18.58 22.74 6.82
N ILE A 446 -19.49 23.72 6.75
CA ILE A 446 -19.13 25.14 6.88
C ILE A 446 -18.49 25.46 8.22
N PRO A 447 -18.99 24.97 9.38
CA PRO A 447 -18.33 25.20 10.66
C PRO A 447 -16.89 24.66 10.72
N VAL A 448 -16.64 23.49 10.13
CA VAL A 448 -15.29 22.89 10.06
C VAL A 448 -14.34 23.79 9.27
N LEU A 449 -14.77 24.26 8.10
CA LEU A 449 -13.97 25.10 7.23
C LEU A 449 -13.73 26.49 7.83
N TYR A 450 -14.79 27.11 8.34
CA TYR A 450 -14.74 28.40 9.02
C TYR A 450 -13.76 28.36 10.19
N ALA A 451 -13.92 27.42 11.12
CA ALA A 451 -13.07 27.31 12.31
C ALA A 451 -11.59 27.07 11.97
N THR A 452 -11.32 26.41 10.84
CA THR A 452 -9.95 26.19 10.36
C THR A 452 -9.35 27.47 9.77
N LEU A 453 -10.07 28.13 8.86
CA LEU A 453 -9.61 29.34 8.17
C LEU A 453 -9.51 30.55 9.10
N SER A 454 -10.42 30.68 10.07
CA SER A 454 -10.45 31.80 11.01
C SER A 454 -9.49 31.63 12.18
N ASN A 455 -8.65 30.58 12.21
CA ASN A 455 -7.77 30.33 13.33
C ASN A 455 -6.59 31.33 13.36
N PRO A 456 -6.43 32.14 14.43
CA PRO A 456 -5.33 33.10 14.57
C PRO A 456 -3.94 32.47 14.59
N PHE A 457 -3.83 31.18 14.92
CA PHE A 457 -2.57 30.44 14.89
C PHE A 457 -2.40 29.58 13.64
N GLY A 458 -3.31 29.68 12.67
CA GLY A 458 -3.31 28.84 11.47
C GLY A 458 -2.04 28.97 10.63
N THR A 459 -1.40 30.15 10.63
CA THR A 459 -0.16 30.39 9.88
C THR A 459 1.02 29.59 10.44
N ALA A 460 0.94 29.03 11.64
CA ALA A 460 1.95 28.11 12.17
C ALA A 460 2.01 26.80 11.38
N HIS A 461 0.93 26.41 10.70
CA HIS A 461 0.89 25.25 9.80
C HIS A 461 0.09 25.57 8.51
N PRO A 462 0.69 26.30 7.56
CA PRO A 462 0.04 26.71 6.31
C PRO A 462 -0.62 25.57 5.50
N PRO A 463 -0.10 24.33 5.47
CA PRO A 463 -0.74 23.22 4.76
C PRO A 463 -2.20 22.96 5.20
N LEU A 464 -2.53 23.15 6.48
CA LEU A 464 -3.89 22.98 6.99
C LEU A 464 -4.84 24.04 6.41
N LEU A 465 -4.42 25.30 6.42
CA LEU A 465 -5.19 26.41 5.84
C LEU A 465 -5.37 26.22 4.33
N LEU A 466 -4.33 25.73 3.63
CA LEU A 466 -4.41 25.43 2.20
C LEU A 466 -5.43 24.32 1.93
N ALA A 467 -5.39 23.23 2.70
CA ALA A 467 -6.37 22.15 2.58
C ALA A 467 -7.80 22.63 2.88
N ALA A 468 -7.99 23.54 3.84
CA ALA A 468 -9.27 24.16 4.12
C ALA A 468 -9.77 25.06 2.98
N ALA A 469 -8.90 25.86 2.37
CA ALA A 469 -9.24 26.70 1.21
C ALA A 469 -9.67 25.83 0.02
N VAL A 470 -8.91 24.78 -0.29
CA VAL A 470 -9.24 23.82 -1.36
C VAL A 470 -10.54 23.07 -1.07
N ALA A 471 -10.76 22.63 0.17
CA ALA A 471 -12.02 22.02 0.58
C ALA A 471 -13.20 22.99 0.46
N THR A 472 -13.01 24.26 0.81
CA THR A 472 -14.01 25.32 0.63
C THR A 472 -14.36 25.52 -0.83
N GLN A 473 -13.38 25.52 -1.74
CA GLN A 473 -13.66 25.55 -3.18
C GLN A 473 -14.47 24.35 -3.64
N ALA A 474 -14.13 23.14 -3.18
CA ALA A 474 -14.89 21.94 -3.51
C ALA A 474 -16.34 22.03 -3.00
N VAL A 475 -16.54 22.54 -1.78
CA VAL A 475 -17.90 22.82 -1.25
C VAL A 475 -18.64 23.81 -2.14
N ILE A 476 -18.03 24.95 -2.50
CA ILE A 476 -18.68 25.96 -3.34
C ILE A 476 -19.06 25.37 -4.70
N LYS A 477 -18.15 24.64 -5.36
CA LYS A 477 -18.37 24.04 -6.68
C LYS A 477 -19.51 23.01 -6.65
N ASN A 478 -19.51 22.11 -5.66
CA ASN A 478 -20.47 21.00 -5.59
C ASN A 478 -21.80 21.39 -4.95
N ALA A 479 -21.82 22.43 -4.11
CA ALA A 479 -23.02 22.92 -3.43
C ALA A 479 -23.48 24.30 -3.92
N HIS A 480 -23.05 24.69 -5.13
CA HIS A 480 -23.34 26.01 -5.72
C HIS A 480 -24.82 26.44 -5.66
N PRO A 481 -25.85 25.55 -5.75
CA PRO A 481 -27.23 26.03 -5.74
C PRO A 481 -27.67 26.60 -4.38
N ARG A 482 -26.97 26.23 -3.30
CA ARG A 482 -27.35 26.60 -1.92
C ARG A 482 -26.26 27.35 -1.16
N ILE A 483 -25.10 27.57 -1.77
CA ILE A 483 -23.94 28.17 -1.09
C ILE A 483 -24.14 29.64 -0.70
N TRP A 484 -25.01 30.37 -1.42
CA TRP A 484 -25.28 31.79 -1.17
C TRP A 484 -25.81 32.09 0.25
N ARG A 485 -26.43 31.09 0.89
CA ARG A 485 -26.90 31.17 2.28
C ARG A 485 -25.77 31.18 3.30
N TRP A 486 -24.61 30.65 2.94
CA TRP A 486 -23.42 30.49 3.78
C TRP A 486 -22.30 31.46 3.40
N ARG A 487 -22.60 32.45 2.53
CA ARG A 487 -21.59 33.37 2.01
C ARG A 487 -20.93 34.19 3.12
N GLY A 488 -21.68 34.57 4.15
CA GLY A 488 -21.16 35.39 5.25
C GLY A 488 -20.09 34.66 6.04
N GLU A 489 -20.34 33.39 6.41
CA GLU A 489 -19.38 32.54 7.11
C GLU A 489 -18.15 32.25 6.24
N ILE A 490 -18.34 31.99 4.94
CA ILE A 490 -17.22 31.75 4.02
C ILE A 490 -16.36 33.02 3.89
N LEU A 491 -16.97 34.18 3.64
CA LEU A 491 -16.25 35.45 3.52
C LEU A 491 -15.53 35.78 4.83
N SER A 492 -16.19 35.62 5.98
CA SER A 492 -15.58 35.83 7.29
C SER A 492 -14.35 34.92 7.50
N GLY A 493 -14.44 33.63 7.16
CA GLY A 493 -13.31 32.72 7.25
C GLY A 493 -12.14 33.09 6.32
N LEU A 494 -12.43 33.43 5.06
CA LEU A 494 -11.42 33.84 4.08
C LEU A 494 -10.72 35.15 4.47
N SER A 495 -11.50 36.17 4.85
CA SER A 495 -10.97 37.45 5.31
C SER A 495 -10.14 37.29 6.59
N SER A 496 -10.63 36.53 7.58
CA SER A 496 -9.86 36.25 8.79
C SER A 496 -8.53 35.57 8.47
N CYS A 497 -8.55 34.55 7.62
CA CYS A 497 -7.33 33.86 7.20
C CYS A 497 -6.34 34.81 6.52
N TRP A 498 -6.84 35.71 5.66
CA TRP A 498 -6.01 36.68 4.96
C TRP A 498 -5.35 37.66 5.91
N LEU A 499 -6.11 38.22 6.86
CA LEU A 499 -5.60 39.14 7.87
C LEU A 499 -4.53 38.48 8.74
N HIS A 500 -4.75 37.25 9.20
CA HIS A 500 -3.74 36.50 9.96
C HIS A 500 -2.44 36.29 9.17
N ILE A 501 -2.51 36.13 7.85
CA ILE A 501 -1.31 36.04 6.99
C ILE A 501 -0.66 37.43 6.81
N ALA A 502 -1.43 38.51 6.75
CA ALA A 502 -0.90 39.87 6.65
C ALA A 502 -0.19 40.31 7.94
N GLU A 503 -0.71 39.92 9.10
CA GLU A 503 -0.09 40.10 10.41
C GLU A 503 1.19 39.25 10.58
N ASP A 504 1.29 38.14 9.85
CA ASP A 504 2.45 37.26 9.89
C ASP A 504 3.63 37.86 9.10
N SER A 505 4.58 38.42 9.85
CA SER A 505 5.82 38.99 9.29
C SER A 505 6.73 38.02 8.53
N ARG A 506 6.43 36.71 8.51
CA ARG A 506 7.23 35.71 7.80
C ARG A 506 6.92 35.73 6.31
N ASP A 507 7.91 36.07 5.49
CA ASP A 507 7.83 35.84 4.06
C ASP A 507 8.12 34.37 3.73
N SER A 508 7.09 33.64 3.32
CA SER A 508 7.17 32.21 3.01
C SER A 508 6.45 31.90 1.70
N ALA A 509 7.10 31.09 0.86
CA ALA A 509 6.50 30.58 -0.37
C ALA A 509 5.17 29.84 -0.12
N GLU A 510 5.02 29.20 1.04
CA GLU A 510 3.78 28.53 1.45
C GLU A 510 2.65 29.53 1.72
N LEU A 511 2.94 30.65 2.39
CA LEU A 511 1.97 31.71 2.66
C LEU A 511 1.59 32.46 1.37
N ALA A 512 2.56 32.69 0.47
CA ALA A 512 2.28 33.25 -0.85
C ALA A 512 1.42 32.31 -1.72
N LYS A 513 1.60 30.99 -1.60
CA LYS A 513 0.71 30.00 -2.23
C LYS A 513 -0.69 30.07 -1.60
N LEU A 514 -0.79 30.15 -0.27
CA LEU A 514 -2.05 30.26 0.43
C LEU A 514 -2.84 31.51 0.03
N LYS A 515 -2.20 32.70 -0.04
CA LYS A 515 -2.86 33.94 -0.51
C LYS A 515 -3.51 33.75 -1.90
N ARG A 516 -2.78 33.16 -2.85
CA ARG A 516 -3.31 32.84 -4.20
C ARG A 516 -4.50 31.87 -4.15
N GLU A 517 -4.45 30.88 -3.27
CA GLU A 517 -5.55 29.93 -3.11
C GLU A 517 -6.78 30.58 -2.49
N LEU A 518 -6.62 31.50 -1.53
CA LEU A 518 -7.72 32.28 -0.94
C LEU A 518 -8.39 33.18 -1.99
N GLN A 519 -7.60 33.88 -2.81
CA GLN A 519 -8.10 34.67 -3.94
C GLN A 519 -8.88 33.79 -4.92
N THR A 520 -8.33 32.63 -5.29
CA THR A 520 -9.01 31.66 -6.16
C THR A 520 -10.34 31.21 -5.55
N THR A 521 -10.35 30.96 -4.24
CA THR A 521 -11.56 30.56 -3.51
C THR A 521 -12.63 31.66 -3.54
N LEU A 522 -12.23 32.92 -3.32
CA LEU A 522 -13.12 34.06 -3.42
C LEU A 522 -13.65 34.26 -4.84
N GLN A 523 -12.81 34.12 -5.86
CA GLN A 523 -13.23 34.23 -7.27
C GLN A 523 -14.29 33.18 -7.62
N VAL A 524 -14.10 31.93 -7.17
CA VAL A 524 -15.10 30.86 -7.35
C VAL A 524 -16.40 31.20 -6.61
N LEU A 525 -16.33 31.76 -5.40
CA LEU A 525 -17.52 32.23 -4.67
C LEU A 525 -18.22 33.35 -5.43
N LYS A 526 -17.50 34.40 -5.85
CA LYS A 526 -18.01 35.52 -6.64
C LYS A 526 -18.75 35.02 -7.88
N LEU A 527 -18.14 34.09 -8.62
CA LEU A 527 -18.75 33.50 -9.81
C LEU A 527 -20.10 32.85 -9.50
N VAL A 528 -20.20 32.07 -8.42
CA VAL A 528 -21.46 31.40 -8.04
C VAL A 528 -22.52 32.41 -7.57
N LEU A 529 -22.13 33.43 -6.80
CA LEU A 529 -23.07 34.45 -6.31
C LEU A 529 -23.62 35.33 -7.44
N LEU A 530 -22.79 35.66 -8.43
CA LEU A 530 -23.19 36.48 -9.58
C LEU A 530 -23.99 35.70 -10.64
N ASN A 531 -23.99 34.36 -10.57
CA ASN A 531 -24.72 33.48 -11.48
C ASN A 531 -25.75 32.59 -10.74
N PRO A 532 -26.89 33.16 -10.28
CA PRO A 532 -27.97 32.41 -9.67
C PRO A 532 -28.46 31.25 -10.55
N VAL A 533 -28.75 30.11 -9.93
CA VAL A 533 -29.15 28.88 -10.64
C VAL A 533 -30.61 28.57 -10.34
N ALA A 534 -31.39 28.27 -11.38
CA ALA A 534 -32.76 27.78 -11.23
C ALA A 534 -32.77 26.32 -10.75
N ILE A 535 -33.36 26.06 -9.59
CA ILE A 535 -33.42 24.71 -8.99
C ILE A 535 -34.78 24.05 -9.27
N ALA A 536 -35.89 24.77 -9.05
CA ALA A 536 -37.24 24.29 -9.29
C ALA A 536 -38.05 25.41 -9.97
N ALA A 537 -38.75 25.08 -11.06
CA ALA A 537 -39.58 25.99 -11.89
C ALA A 537 -38.85 26.96 -12.85
N GLY A 538 -37.56 26.77 -13.12
CA GLY A 538 -36.86 27.52 -14.19
C GLY A 538 -36.51 28.97 -13.85
N VAL A 539 -36.78 29.42 -12.62
CA VAL A 539 -36.41 30.75 -12.11
C VAL A 539 -35.56 30.58 -10.84
N PRO A 540 -34.50 31.37 -10.63
CA PRO A 540 -33.73 31.38 -9.39
C PRO A 540 -34.57 31.78 -8.16
N GLU A 541 -34.18 31.33 -6.96
CA GLU A 541 -34.83 31.77 -5.72
C GLU A 541 -34.69 33.31 -5.56
N PRO A 542 -35.75 34.05 -5.17
CA PRO A 542 -35.68 35.52 -5.07
C PRO A 542 -34.55 36.03 -4.17
N GLU A 543 -34.30 35.34 -3.06
CA GLU A 543 -33.20 35.64 -2.14
C GLU A 543 -31.82 35.51 -2.82
N GLN A 544 -31.67 34.56 -3.75
CA GLN A 544 -30.44 34.39 -4.50
C GLN A 544 -30.23 35.54 -5.50
N VAL A 545 -31.31 36.07 -6.09
CA VAL A 545 -31.25 37.27 -6.95
C VAL A 545 -30.89 38.50 -6.14
N GLN A 546 -31.46 38.67 -4.96
CA GLN A 546 -31.12 39.76 -4.05
C GLN A 546 -29.64 39.70 -3.62
N VAL A 547 -29.11 38.51 -3.36
CA VAL A 547 -27.68 38.34 -3.08
C VAL A 547 -26.82 38.76 -4.27
N LYS A 548 -27.21 38.39 -5.50
CA LYS A 548 -26.49 38.86 -6.70
C LYS A 548 -26.45 40.39 -6.78
N GLU A 549 -27.58 41.05 -6.55
CA GLU A 549 -27.69 42.51 -6.64
C GLU A 549 -26.84 43.24 -5.58
N ASN A 550 -26.68 42.62 -4.40
CA ASN A 550 -25.95 43.22 -3.28
C ASN A 550 -24.49 42.77 -3.18
N ALA A 551 -24.09 41.67 -3.84
CA ALA A 551 -22.79 41.04 -3.64
C ALA A 551 -21.60 41.99 -3.83
N GLU A 552 -21.60 42.80 -4.89
CA GLU A 552 -20.52 43.76 -5.15
C GLU A 552 -20.42 44.83 -4.05
N LYS A 553 -21.56 45.29 -3.54
CA LYS A 553 -21.62 46.23 -2.42
C LYS A 553 -21.12 45.58 -1.13
N GLU A 554 -21.54 44.35 -0.82
CA GLU A 554 -21.06 43.60 0.34
C GLU A 554 -19.53 43.42 0.31
N PHE A 555 -18.94 43.18 -0.87
CA PHE A 555 -17.48 43.08 -1.02
C PHE A 555 -16.78 44.42 -0.80
N GLN A 556 -17.34 45.52 -1.31
CA GLN A 556 -16.78 46.85 -1.10
C GLN A 556 -16.83 47.25 0.38
N GLU A 557 -17.94 46.97 1.06
CA GLU A 557 -18.08 47.24 2.50
C GLU A 557 -17.03 46.52 3.35
N LEU A 558 -16.59 45.31 2.94
CA LEU A 558 -15.51 44.58 3.62
C LEU A 558 -14.13 45.22 3.38
N VAL A 559 -13.83 45.65 2.15
CA VAL A 559 -12.57 46.33 1.81
C VAL A 559 -12.49 47.71 2.49
N ASP A 560 -13.60 48.43 2.54
CA ASP A 560 -13.67 49.74 3.21
C ASP A 560 -13.48 49.63 4.72
N ALA A 561 -13.84 48.48 5.32
CA ALA A 561 -13.65 48.21 6.73
C ALA A 561 -12.19 47.90 7.10
N ASP A 562 -11.42 47.27 6.20
CA ASP A 562 -10.00 46.97 6.38
C ASP A 562 -9.25 46.95 5.05
N SER A 563 -8.32 47.90 4.85
CA SER A 563 -7.55 48.04 3.62
C SER A 563 -6.66 46.85 3.30
N GLU A 564 -6.26 46.05 4.30
CA GLU A 564 -5.46 44.84 4.05
C GLU A 564 -6.24 43.80 3.21
N LEU A 565 -7.58 43.86 3.23
CA LEU A 565 -8.43 42.98 2.42
C LEU A 565 -8.43 43.34 0.94
N GLU A 566 -7.95 44.53 0.52
CA GLU A 566 -7.91 44.92 -0.89
C GLU A 566 -7.21 43.85 -1.75
N GLY A 567 -6.11 43.29 -1.26
CA GLY A 567 -5.38 42.23 -1.96
C GLY A 567 -6.15 40.91 -2.05
N LEU A 568 -7.07 40.60 -1.13
CA LEU A 568 -7.92 39.41 -1.22
C LEU A 568 -9.02 39.59 -2.28
N PHE A 569 -9.59 40.80 -2.36
CA PHE A 569 -10.73 41.12 -3.21
C PHE A 569 -10.37 41.60 -4.61
N ALA A 570 -9.10 41.94 -4.86
CA ALA A 570 -8.51 42.18 -6.18
C ALA A 570 -8.65 40.95 -7.10
#